data_AF-A0A2H5ZGW0-F1
#
_entry.id   AF-A0A2H5ZGW0-F1
#
_cell.length_a   1.000
_cell.length_b   1.000
_cell.length_c   1.000
_cell.angle_alpha   90.00
_cell.angle_beta   90.00
_cell.angle_gamma   90.00
#
_symmetry.space_group_name_H-M   'P 1'
#
loop_
_entity.id
_entity.type
_entity.pdbx_description
1 polymer ?
#
loop_
_entity_poly.entity_id
_entity_poly.type
_entity_poly.pdbx_seq_one_letter_code
_entity_poly.pdbx_strand_id
1 'polypeptide(L)'
;MYRQRLIGAAFIVAWFFCRATWASVIEVGTVAALQGEVRIERDGQILAPEIGSPIAQGDVLVTGADGKLRVVFQDDSVLSLAENSRVAVDENVFDANAGQARSLFGLLRGKVNAAVSEYYRRRGNAYEIRTETAVAGVRGTEFTVRFDPAAQLTEVIGIEGTVQVHSLRDPQAPAVLVTAREVTLVEESGPPSRPRRLDEPLLRERIEGFDFISRGRPEGMVQTAALASGAAVARLSGEHLVTAGVPPGTEPSKVANVGTEGDATGKLGQPPAAIRLTGQLGLNLGQD
;
A
#
# COMPACT_ATOMS: atom_id res chain seq x y z
N MET A 1 59.00 -7.21 53.77
CA MET A 1 57.61 -6.69 53.74
C MET A 1 57.51 -5.64 52.64
N TYR A 2 56.42 -5.68 51.87
CA TYR A 2 56.01 -4.71 50.84
C TYR A 2 56.73 -4.76 49.48
N ARG A 3 56.09 -5.44 48.51
CA ARG A 3 55.63 -4.84 47.23
C ARG A 3 55.05 -5.93 46.31
N GLN A 4 53.84 -6.38 46.65
CA GLN A 4 52.88 -6.90 45.69
C GLN A 4 52.03 -5.73 45.17
N ARG A 5 51.43 -5.93 43.98
CA ARG A 5 50.30 -5.18 43.38
C ARG A 5 50.67 -3.97 42.50
N LEU A 6 50.99 -4.24 41.24
CA LEU A 6 50.89 -3.25 40.14
C LEU A 6 50.85 -3.94 38.76
N ILE A 7 49.99 -4.95 38.58
CA ILE A 7 49.72 -5.57 37.26
C ILE A 7 48.20 -5.60 36.94
N GLY A 8 47.32 -5.24 37.88
CA GLY A 8 45.88 -5.41 37.72
C GLY A 8 45.12 -4.32 36.93
N ALA A 9 45.77 -3.25 36.47
CA ALA A 9 45.05 -2.07 35.97
C ALA A 9 44.92 -1.95 34.44
N ALA A 10 45.64 -2.77 33.66
CA ALA A 10 45.67 -2.62 32.20
C ALA A 10 44.63 -3.47 31.44
N PHE A 11 43.95 -4.41 32.10
CA PHE A 11 43.04 -5.37 31.43
C PHE A 11 41.56 -4.97 31.41
N ILE A 12 41.16 -3.89 32.08
CA ILE A 12 39.74 -3.46 32.16
C ILE A 12 39.38 -2.41 31.09
N VAL A 13 40.36 -1.82 30.41
CA VAL A 13 40.11 -0.78 29.38
C VAL A 13 39.79 -1.38 27.99
N ALA A 14 40.08 -2.67 27.76
CA ALA A 14 39.76 -3.35 26.50
C ALA A 14 38.33 -3.94 26.44
N TRP A 15 37.52 -3.77 27.49
CA TRP A 15 36.13 -4.21 27.54
C TRP A 15 35.14 -3.08 27.31
N PHE A 16 35.58 -2.00 26.65
CA PHE A 16 34.68 -1.12 25.91
C PHE A 16 34.42 -1.74 24.52
N PHE A 17 33.94 -2.98 24.53
CA PHE A 17 33.44 -3.65 23.34
C PHE A 17 32.28 -2.80 22.84
N CYS A 18 32.51 -2.10 21.73
CA CYS A 18 31.53 -1.35 20.99
C CYS A 18 30.27 -2.23 20.87
N ARG A 19 29.27 -1.97 21.71
CA ARG A 19 27.94 -2.53 21.50
C ARG A 19 27.40 -1.79 20.30
N ALA A 20 27.66 -2.35 19.13
CA ALA A 20 26.85 -2.04 17.96
C ALA A 20 25.42 -2.38 18.38
N THR A 21 24.64 -1.36 18.73
CA THR A 21 23.20 -1.47 18.82
C THR A 21 22.77 -1.79 17.39
N TRP A 22 22.42 -3.04 17.14
CA TRP A 22 21.76 -3.42 15.91
C TRP A 22 20.41 -2.70 15.95
N ALA A 23 20.30 -1.60 15.20
CA ALA A 23 19.01 -0.99 14.97
C ALA A 23 18.16 -2.04 14.26
N SER A 24 17.07 -2.47 14.90
CA SER A 24 16.11 -3.35 14.28
C SER A 24 15.42 -2.58 13.16
N VAL A 25 15.69 -2.96 11.92
CA VAL A 25 14.95 -2.46 10.76
C VAL A 25 13.53 -3.00 10.87
N ILE A 26 12.54 -2.11 11.03
CA ILE A 26 11.13 -2.49 11.09
C ILE A 26 10.63 -2.51 9.65
N GLU A 27 10.53 -3.69 9.06
CA GLU A 27 9.92 -3.86 7.75
C GLU A 27 8.41 -3.64 7.84
N VAL A 28 7.86 -2.82 6.95
CA VAL A 28 6.46 -2.38 6.96
C VAL A 28 5.74 -2.60 5.63
N GLY A 29 6.48 -2.90 4.57
CA GLY A 29 5.92 -3.16 3.26
C GLY A 29 6.93 -3.73 2.28
N THR A 30 6.48 -3.91 1.04
CA THR A 30 7.26 -4.54 -0.01
C THR A 30 7.04 -3.83 -1.34
N VAL A 31 8.11 -3.70 -2.12
CA VAL A 31 8.04 -3.19 -3.49
C VAL A 31 7.27 -4.19 -4.37
N ALA A 32 6.07 -3.82 -4.82
CA ALA A 32 5.22 -4.66 -5.64
C ALA A 32 5.48 -4.46 -7.13
N ALA A 33 5.85 -3.25 -7.54
CA ALA A 33 6.21 -2.94 -8.92
C ALA A 33 7.09 -1.69 -8.98
N LEU A 34 7.95 -1.62 -9.99
CA LEU A 34 8.76 -0.43 -10.28
C LEU A 34 9.04 -0.31 -11.77
N GLN A 35 9.24 0.92 -12.24
CA GLN A 35 9.65 1.25 -13.61
C GLN A 35 10.57 2.46 -13.57
N GLY A 36 11.55 2.53 -14.47
CA GLY A 36 12.47 3.67 -14.55
C GLY A 36 13.37 3.78 -13.31
N GLU A 37 13.83 4.98 -13.02
CA GLU A 37 14.70 5.22 -11.88
C GLU A 37 13.94 5.26 -10.55
N VAL A 38 14.28 4.34 -9.63
CA VAL A 38 13.77 4.30 -8.27
C VAL A 38 14.92 4.10 -7.29
N ARG A 39 14.86 4.78 -6.15
CA ARG A 39 15.85 4.67 -5.05
C ARG A 39 15.13 4.66 -3.71
N ILE A 40 15.69 3.95 -2.75
CA ILE A 40 15.30 4.01 -1.34
C ILE A 40 16.46 4.62 -0.57
N GLU A 41 16.22 5.70 0.17
CA GLU A 41 17.19 6.24 1.11
C GLU A 41 16.89 5.71 2.51
N ARG A 42 17.84 4.99 3.10
CA ARG A 42 17.71 4.34 4.42
C ARG A 42 18.98 4.59 5.22
N ASP A 43 18.86 5.21 6.39
CA ASP A 43 19.99 5.48 7.30
C ASP A 43 21.21 6.13 6.60
N GLY A 44 20.94 7.06 5.68
CA GLY A 44 21.97 7.76 4.89
C GLY A 44 22.57 6.95 3.73
N GLN A 45 22.09 5.71 3.50
CA GLN A 45 22.46 4.89 2.35
C GLN A 45 21.43 5.01 1.24
N ILE A 46 21.87 4.90 -0.01
CA ILE A 46 20.99 4.85 -1.18
C ILE A 46 20.98 3.41 -1.70
N LEU A 47 19.79 2.81 -1.73
CA LEU A 47 19.54 1.46 -2.19
C LEU A 47 18.78 1.52 -3.52
N ALA A 48 19.15 0.67 -4.47
CA ALA A 48 18.40 0.44 -5.70
C ALA A 48 17.46 -0.75 -5.47
N PRO A 49 16.14 -0.54 -5.36
CA PRO A 49 15.21 -1.63 -5.10
C PRO A 49 14.93 -2.46 -6.35
N GLU A 50 14.64 -3.73 -6.10
CA GLU A 50 13.99 -4.65 -7.04
C GLU A 50 12.57 -5.00 -6.55
N ILE A 51 11.75 -5.61 -7.41
CA ILE A 51 10.46 -6.17 -6.99
C ILE A 51 10.70 -7.18 -5.86
N GLY A 52 9.93 -7.08 -4.78
CA GLY A 52 10.10 -7.89 -3.57
C GLY A 52 11.03 -7.26 -2.53
N SER A 53 11.70 -6.13 -2.81
CA SER A 53 12.55 -5.46 -1.83
C SER A 53 11.72 -4.96 -0.64
N PRO A 54 12.23 -5.11 0.60
CA PRO A 54 11.51 -4.67 1.79
C PRO A 54 11.59 -3.15 1.94
N ILE A 55 10.46 -2.55 2.29
CA ILE A 55 10.33 -1.17 2.75
C ILE A 55 10.31 -1.18 4.26
N ALA A 56 11.11 -0.30 4.86
CA ALA A 56 11.21 -0.14 6.30
C ALA A 56 10.62 1.19 6.76
N GLN A 57 10.17 1.23 8.01
CA GLN A 57 9.86 2.49 8.66
C GLN A 57 11.11 3.37 8.72
N GLY A 58 10.95 4.66 8.38
CA GLY A 58 12.05 5.62 8.25
C GLY A 58 12.64 5.74 6.84
N ASP A 59 12.24 4.87 5.89
CA ASP A 59 12.70 4.96 4.51
C ASP A 59 12.19 6.23 3.82
N VAL A 60 13.02 6.79 2.92
CA VAL A 60 12.58 7.77 1.93
C VAL A 60 12.59 7.14 0.54
N LEU A 61 11.41 7.03 -0.05
CA LEU A 61 11.18 6.49 -1.38
C LEU A 61 11.31 7.61 -2.42
N VAL A 62 12.16 7.41 -3.43
CA VAL A 62 12.47 8.42 -4.44
C VAL A 62 12.27 7.86 -5.84
N THR A 63 11.57 8.60 -6.69
CA THR A 63 11.43 8.30 -8.12
C THR A 63 12.07 9.40 -8.98
N GLY A 64 12.73 8.99 -10.06
CA GLY A 64 13.29 9.88 -11.08
C GLY A 64 12.23 10.38 -12.07
N ALA A 65 12.68 11.01 -13.17
CA ALA A 65 11.79 11.61 -14.16
C ALA A 65 11.00 10.59 -14.99
N ASP A 66 11.48 9.36 -15.10
CA ASP A 66 10.79 8.21 -15.70
C ASP A 66 10.37 7.17 -14.64
N GLY A 67 10.61 7.50 -13.37
CA GLY A 67 10.51 6.59 -12.24
C GLY A 67 9.07 6.42 -11.76
N LYS A 68 8.65 5.19 -11.53
CA LYS A 68 7.37 4.86 -10.89
C LYS A 68 7.57 3.72 -9.92
N LEU A 69 6.91 3.80 -8.77
CA LEU A 69 7.05 2.81 -7.71
C LEU A 69 5.67 2.48 -7.13
N ARG A 70 5.42 1.20 -6.85
CA ARG A 70 4.28 0.74 -6.07
C ARG A 70 4.75 -0.09 -4.89
N VAL A 71 4.26 0.28 -3.71
CA VAL A 71 4.52 -0.41 -2.45
C VAL A 71 3.20 -0.94 -1.90
N VAL A 72 3.22 -2.18 -1.43
CA VAL A 72 2.14 -2.77 -0.64
C VAL A 72 2.61 -2.87 0.80
N PHE A 73 1.83 -2.32 1.73
CA PHE A 73 2.13 -2.36 3.16
C PHE A 73 1.49 -3.58 3.81
N GLN A 74 1.95 -3.91 5.01
CA GLN A 74 1.44 -5.04 5.79
C GLN A 74 -0.06 -4.93 6.15
N ASP A 75 -0.59 -3.71 6.14
CA ASP A 75 -2.00 -3.41 6.39
C ASP A 75 -2.89 -3.51 5.14
N ASP A 76 -2.38 -4.09 4.05
CA ASP A 76 -2.99 -4.20 2.72
C ASP A 76 -3.22 -2.86 1.98
N SER A 77 -2.72 -1.75 2.51
CA SER A 77 -2.75 -0.47 1.79
C SER A 77 -1.69 -0.46 0.69
N VAL A 78 -2.00 0.24 -0.40
CA VAL A 78 -1.11 0.39 -1.54
C VAL A 78 -0.77 1.86 -1.73
N LEU A 79 0.52 2.17 -1.78
CA LEU A 79 1.02 3.50 -2.13
C LEU A 79 1.75 3.44 -3.47
N SER A 80 1.26 4.21 -4.42
CA SER A 80 1.89 4.37 -5.73
C SER A 80 2.50 5.76 -5.84
N LEU A 81 3.76 5.84 -6.26
CA LEU A 81 4.51 7.06 -6.53
C LEU A 81 4.64 7.22 -8.04
N ALA A 82 4.28 8.40 -8.54
CA ALA A 82 4.55 8.80 -9.92
C ALA A 82 5.98 9.36 -10.06
N GLU A 83 6.33 9.84 -11.24
CA GLU A 83 7.63 10.46 -11.51
C GLU A 83 7.94 11.65 -10.60
N ASN A 84 9.23 11.89 -10.38
CA ASN A 84 9.77 13.00 -9.60
C ASN A 84 9.23 13.11 -8.16
N SER A 85 8.88 11.98 -7.55
CA SER A 85 8.30 11.93 -6.22
C SER A 85 9.35 11.63 -5.16
N ARG A 86 9.12 12.15 -3.96
CA ARG A 86 9.92 11.86 -2.75
C ARG A 86 8.98 11.74 -1.57
N VAL A 87 8.93 10.55 -0.97
CA VAL A 87 8.00 10.22 0.11
C VAL A 87 8.74 9.57 1.26
N ALA A 88 8.58 10.10 2.47
CA ALA A 88 9.03 9.48 3.70
C ALA A 88 7.95 8.54 4.27
N VAL A 89 8.38 7.37 4.73
CA VAL A 89 7.56 6.41 5.48
C VAL A 89 7.81 6.68 6.98
N ASP A 90 7.12 7.66 7.54
CA ASP A 90 7.40 8.14 8.90
C ASP A 90 6.97 7.13 9.96
N GLU A 91 5.78 6.54 9.78
CA GLU A 91 5.21 5.56 10.71
C GLU A 91 4.32 4.59 9.94
N ASN A 92 4.49 3.28 10.17
CA ASN A 92 3.51 2.28 9.75
C ASN A 92 3.45 1.20 10.82
N VAL A 93 2.36 1.21 11.59
CA VAL A 93 2.10 0.28 12.68
C VAL A 93 0.84 -0.48 12.34
N PHE A 94 0.94 -1.81 12.28
CA PHE A 94 -0.18 -2.67 11.99
C PHE A 94 -0.19 -3.89 12.90
N ASP A 95 -1.33 -4.11 13.56
CA ASP A 95 -1.61 -5.32 14.32
C ASP A 95 -3.06 -5.76 14.01
N ALA A 96 -3.18 -6.78 13.17
CA ALA A 96 -4.46 -7.35 12.78
C ALA A 96 -5.24 -7.95 13.96
N ASN A 97 -4.55 -8.50 14.97
CA ASN A 97 -5.18 -9.13 16.13
C ASN A 97 -5.72 -8.08 17.10
N ALA A 98 -4.97 -7.00 17.30
CA ALA A 98 -5.42 -5.86 18.11
C ALA A 98 -6.38 -4.93 17.35
N GLY A 99 -6.51 -5.10 16.03
CA GLY A 99 -7.30 -4.25 15.15
C GLY A 99 -6.75 -2.82 15.03
N GLN A 100 -5.45 -2.65 15.27
CA GLN A 100 -4.77 -1.35 15.27
C GLN A 100 -4.04 -1.14 13.95
N ALA A 101 -4.22 0.03 13.35
CA ALA A 101 -3.55 0.43 12.13
C ALA A 101 -3.26 1.94 12.17
N ARG A 102 -2.00 2.31 11.94
CA ARG A 102 -1.58 3.69 11.86
C ARG A 102 -0.53 3.84 10.77
N SER A 103 -0.79 4.72 9.81
CA SER A 103 0.12 5.05 8.73
C SER A 103 0.30 6.55 8.63
N LEU A 104 1.55 6.98 8.61
CA LEU A 104 1.94 8.36 8.39
C LEU A 104 3.01 8.41 7.29
N PHE A 105 2.70 9.15 6.24
CA PHE A 105 3.63 9.39 5.13
C PHE A 105 3.88 10.88 4.96
N GLY A 106 5.15 11.25 4.74
CA GLY A 106 5.55 12.61 4.39
C GLY A 106 5.81 12.73 2.89
N LEU A 107 4.93 13.40 2.14
CA LEU A 107 5.15 13.73 0.73
C LEU A 107 5.95 15.04 0.63
N LEU A 108 7.24 14.93 0.30
CA LEU A 108 8.16 16.07 0.19
C LEU A 108 8.12 16.73 -1.19
N ARG A 109 7.77 15.98 -2.24
CA ARG A 109 7.47 16.48 -3.59
C ARG A 109 6.84 15.40 -4.45
N GLY A 110 6.19 15.83 -5.53
CA GLY A 110 5.70 14.95 -6.59
C GLY A 110 4.26 14.52 -6.34
N LYS A 111 3.90 13.31 -6.76
CA LYS A 111 2.52 12.84 -6.80
C LYS A 111 2.40 11.39 -6.36
N VAL A 112 1.44 11.14 -5.47
CA VAL A 112 1.13 9.80 -4.96
C VAL A 112 -0.35 9.48 -5.07
N ASN A 113 -0.65 8.22 -5.29
CA ASN A 113 -1.98 7.64 -5.15
C ASN A 113 -1.94 6.61 -4.02
N ALA A 114 -2.91 6.70 -3.11
CA ALA A 114 -3.04 5.82 -1.97
C ALA A 114 -4.40 5.12 -2.03
N ALA A 115 -4.36 3.79 -2.10
CA ALA A 115 -5.52 2.93 -1.91
C ALA A 115 -5.44 2.35 -0.49
N VAL A 116 -6.33 2.83 0.39
CA VAL A 116 -6.24 2.57 1.83
C VAL A 116 -7.15 1.42 2.21
N SER A 117 -6.62 0.48 2.99
CA SER A 117 -7.36 -0.70 3.42
C SER A 117 -8.54 -0.37 4.34
N GLU A 118 -9.47 -1.31 4.44
CA GLU A 118 -10.66 -1.15 5.29
C GLU A 118 -10.35 -1.16 6.80
N TYR A 119 -9.15 -1.59 7.21
CA TYR A 119 -8.71 -1.52 8.61
C TYR A 119 -8.82 -0.09 9.18
N TYR A 120 -8.65 0.92 8.34
CA TYR A 120 -8.75 2.34 8.73
C TYR A 120 -10.18 2.85 8.93
N ARG A 121 -11.21 2.03 8.65
CA ARG A 121 -12.60 2.35 9.02
C ARG A 121 -12.84 2.21 10.52
N ARG A 122 -12.00 1.45 11.23
CA ARG A 122 -12.12 1.27 12.69
C ARG A 122 -11.75 2.56 13.41
N ARG A 123 -12.52 2.89 14.45
CA ARG A 123 -12.26 4.06 15.29
C ARG A 123 -10.90 3.92 15.98
N GLY A 124 -10.08 4.96 15.90
CA GLY A 124 -8.74 4.99 16.49
C GLY A 124 -7.62 4.71 15.49
N ASN A 125 -7.93 4.13 14.32
CA ASN A 125 -6.98 3.95 13.24
C ASN A 125 -6.89 5.24 12.40
N ALA A 126 -5.69 5.52 11.87
CA ALA A 126 -5.41 6.76 11.15
C ALA A 126 -4.44 6.52 10.00
N TYR A 127 -4.85 6.90 8.79
CA TYR A 127 -3.99 6.94 7.61
C TYR A 127 -3.84 8.40 7.17
N GLU A 128 -2.62 8.93 7.19
CA GLU A 128 -2.33 10.32 6.88
C GLU A 128 -1.19 10.46 5.86
N ILE A 129 -1.39 11.34 4.89
CA ILE A 129 -0.32 11.86 4.03
C ILE A 129 -0.14 13.33 4.36
N ARG A 130 1.06 13.71 4.78
CA ARG A 130 1.44 15.08 5.13
C ARG A 130 2.34 15.68 4.07
N THR A 131 2.15 16.96 3.84
CA THR A 131 2.96 17.82 2.98
C THR A 131 3.36 19.05 3.81
N GLU A 132 4.15 19.96 3.26
CA GLU A 132 4.50 21.19 3.99
C GLU A 132 3.29 22.13 4.22
N THR A 133 2.20 21.96 3.48
CA THR A 133 1.02 22.83 3.55
C THR A 133 -0.23 22.15 4.07
N ALA A 134 -0.34 20.83 3.94
CA ALA A 134 -1.58 20.10 4.21
C ALA A 134 -1.38 18.71 4.81
N VAL A 135 -2.42 18.24 5.48
CA VAL A 135 -2.58 16.86 5.90
C VAL A 135 -3.85 16.31 5.27
N ALA A 136 -3.72 15.22 4.54
CA ALA A 136 -4.81 14.44 3.97
C ALA A 136 -4.98 13.16 4.80
N GLY A 137 -6.11 13.06 5.52
CA GLY A 137 -6.43 11.94 6.40
C GLY A 137 -7.68 11.20 5.92
N VAL A 138 -7.68 9.87 6.03
CA VAL A 138 -8.78 9.05 5.51
C VAL A 138 -9.20 7.90 6.40
N ARG A 139 -10.38 7.33 6.09
CA ARG A 139 -10.93 6.10 6.68
C ARG A 139 -11.43 5.16 5.59
N GLY A 140 -10.50 4.44 4.93
CA GLY A 140 -10.80 3.42 3.90
C GLY A 140 -11.31 4.00 2.57
N THR A 141 -10.39 4.55 1.79
CA THR A 141 -10.63 5.35 0.57
C THR A 141 -9.50 5.19 -0.43
N GLU A 142 -9.73 5.62 -1.67
CA GLU A 142 -8.67 5.86 -2.64
C GLU A 142 -8.56 7.35 -2.95
N PHE A 143 -7.35 7.90 -2.95
CA PHE A 143 -7.12 9.32 -3.17
C PHE A 143 -5.73 9.60 -3.74
N THR A 144 -5.59 10.77 -4.38
CA THR A 144 -4.32 11.24 -4.93
C THR A 144 -3.91 12.53 -4.22
N VAL A 145 -2.63 12.63 -3.89
CA VAL A 145 -2.01 13.84 -3.35
C VAL A 145 -0.84 14.24 -4.24
N ARG A 146 -0.81 15.51 -4.64
CA ARG A 146 0.33 16.11 -5.33
C ARG A 146 0.84 17.28 -4.52
N PHE A 147 2.15 17.38 -4.35
CA PHE A 147 2.79 18.51 -3.71
C PHE A 147 3.89 19.09 -4.60
N ASP A 148 3.81 20.39 -4.81
CA ASP A 148 4.83 21.18 -5.49
C ASP A 148 5.52 22.12 -4.49
N PRO A 149 6.78 21.87 -4.11
CA PRO A 149 7.49 22.70 -3.16
C PRO A 149 7.87 24.08 -3.71
N ALA A 150 7.97 24.25 -5.03
CA ALA A 150 8.29 25.54 -5.64
C ALA A 150 7.09 26.49 -5.59
N ALA A 151 5.88 25.94 -5.79
CA ALA A 151 4.63 26.68 -5.66
C ALA A 151 4.08 26.69 -4.22
N GLN A 152 4.66 25.89 -3.31
CA GLN A 152 4.12 25.61 -1.97
C GLN A 152 2.62 25.29 -2.04
N LEU A 153 2.27 24.34 -2.92
CA LEU A 153 0.89 24.00 -3.24
C LEU A 153 0.68 22.49 -3.14
N THR A 154 -0.26 22.11 -2.27
CA THR A 154 -0.78 20.75 -2.20
C THR A 154 -2.13 20.68 -2.88
N GLU A 155 -2.29 19.65 -3.70
CA GLU A 155 -3.55 19.30 -4.35
C GLU A 155 -3.96 17.92 -3.89
N VAL A 156 -5.22 17.79 -3.45
CA VAL A 156 -5.79 16.53 -3.00
C VAL A 156 -7.04 16.22 -3.82
N ILE A 157 -7.09 15.01 -4.36
CA ILE A 157 -8.18 14.54 -5.23
C ILE A 157 -8.75 13.27 -4.64
N GLY A 158 -10.06 13.25 -4.40
CA GLY A 158 -10.76 12.03 -3.99
C GLY A 158 -11.05 11.13 -5.18
N ILE A 159 -10.72 9.84 -5.09
CA ILE A 159 -11.06 8.84 -6.11
C ILE A 159 -12.28 8.04 -5.64
N GLU A 160 -12.20 7.44 -4.45
CA GLU A 160 -13.28 6.69 -3.81
C GLU A 160 -13.40 7.10 -2.34
N GLY A 161 -14.63 7.21 -1.84
CA GLY A 161 -14.91 7.55 -0.45
C GLY A 161 -14.68 9.03 -0.14
N THR A 162 -14.22 9.33 1.07
CA THR A 162 -14.10 10.70 1.59
C THR A 162 -12.75 10.94 2.26
N VAL A 163 -12.04 11.96 1.80
CA VAL A 163 -10.78 12.44 2.35
C VAL A 163 -11.02 13.68 3.19
N GLN A 164 -10.52 13.70 4.41
CA GLN A 164 -10.49 14.91 5.23
C GLN A 164 -9.16 15.63 4.99
N VAL A 165 -9.23 16.90 4.58
CA VAL A 165 -8.04 17.72 4.32
C VAL A 165 -8.03 18.90 5.27
N HIS A 166 -6.92 19.12 5.96
CA HIS A 166 -6.69 20.30 6.78
C HIS A 166 -5.35 20.96 6.44
N SER A 167 -5.24 22.25 6.74
CA SER A 167 -3.98 22.98 6.61
C SER A 167 -3.04 22.55 7.74
N LEU A 168 -1.79 22.26 7.39
CA LEU A 168 -0.75 22.00 8.40
C LEU A 168 -0.33 23.30 9.09
N ARG A 169 -0.35 24.42 8.35
CA ARG A 169 0.13 25.74 8.82
C ARG A 169 -0.94 26.55 9.54
N ASP A 170 -2.21 26.26 9.29
CA ASP A 170 -3.33 26.77 10.08
C ASP A 170 -4.21 25.62 10.60
N PRO A 171 -3.80 24.96 11.71
CA PRO A 171 -4.58 23.85 12.28
C PRO A 171 -5.95 24.25 12.83
N GLN A 172 -6.20 25.55 13.01
CA GLN A 172 -7.50 26.06 13.47
C GLN A 172 -8.46 26.32 12.31
N ALA A 173 -7.95 26.36 11.07
CA ALA A 173 -8.79 26.45 9.90
C ALA A 173 -9.74 25.24 9.80
N PRO A 174 -10.98 25.45 9.33
CA PRO A 174 -11.90 24.35 9.07
C PRO A 174 -11.31 23.36 8.07
N ALA A 175 -11.36 22.07 8.41
CA ALA A 175 -11.08 21.00 7.47
C ALA A 175 -12.17 20.92 6.40
N VAL A 176 -11.80 20.48 5.20
CA VAL A 176 -12.74 20.19 4.12
C VAL A 176 -12.83 18.68 3.88
N LEU A 177 -14.00 18.23 3.44
CA LEU A 177 -14.21 16.85 3.00
C LEU A 177 -14.19 16.82 1.48
N VAL A 178 -13.30 16.01 0.92
CA VAL A 178 -13.14 15.82 -0.52
C VAL A 178 -13.66 14.43 -0.87
N THR A 179 -14.68 14.36 -1.70
CA THR A 179 -15.27 13.09 -2.13
C THR A 179 -14.78 12.68 -3.52
N ALA A 180 -15.28 11.55 -4.02
CA ALA A 180 -14.95 11.06 -5.36
C ALA A 180 -15.12 12.15 -6.43
N ARG A 181 -14.09 12.32 -7.26
CA ARG A 181 -14.00 13.30 -8.34
C ARG A 181 -14.01 14.76 -7.87
N GLU A 182 -13.74 15.02 -6.61
CA GLU A 182 -13.53 16.38 -6.12
C GLU A 182 -12.04 16.65 -5.91
N VAL A 183 -11.68 17.93 -6.04
CA VAL A 183 -10.34 18.44 -5.77
C VAL A 183 -10.41 19.61 -4.79
N THR A 184 -9.44 19.66 -3.89
CA THR A 184 -9.12 20.84 -3.08
C THR A 184 -7.64 21.19 -3.23
N LEU A 185 -7.35 22.48 -3.06
CA LEU A 185 -6.02 23.04 -3.12
C LEU A 185 -5.69 23.66 -1.75
N VAL A 186 -4.45 23.48 -1.30
CA VAL A 186 -3.94 24.05 -0.05
C VAL A 186 -2.62 24.76 -0.36
N GLU A 187 -2.69 26.09 -0.36
CA GLU A 187 -1.54 26.99 -0.48
C GLU A 187 -0.81 27.10 0.88
N GLU A 188 0.43 27.63 0.88
CA GLU A 188 1.34 27.63 2.03
C GLU A 188 0.69 28.00 3.38
N SER A 189 -0.04 29.11 3.43
CA SER A 189 -0.65 29.64 4.66
C SER A 189 -2.17 29.73 4.58
N GLY A 190 -2.79 29.04 3.61
CA GLY A 190 -4.21 29.10 3.36
C GLY A 190 -4.98 27.93 4.00
N PRO A 191 -6.27 28.11 4.31
CA PRO A 191 -7.16 26.97 4.52
C PRO A 191 -7.31 26.21 3.18
N PRO A 192 -7.72 24.93 3.22
CA PRO A 192 -8.08 24.21 2.01
C PRO A 192 -9.19 24.95 1.25
N SER A 193 -9.05 25.04 -0.08
CA SER A 193 -10.08 25.62 -0.93
C SER A 193 -11.37 24.79 -0.82
N ARG A 194 -12.51 25.41 -1.10
CA ARG A 194 -13.78 24.66 -1.20
C ARG A 194 -13.62 23.55 -2.26
N PRO A 195 -13.99 22.29 -1.94
CA PRO A 195 -13.93 21.20 -2.90
C PRO A 195 -14.69 21.55 -4.18
N ARG A 196 -14.07 21.32 -5.34
CA ARG A 196 -14.72 21.47 -6.64
C ARG A 196 -14.71 20.15 -7.36
N ARG A 197 -15.79 19.87 -8.08
CA ARG A 197 -15.86 18.69 -8.95
C ARG A 197 -14.91 18.82 -10.14
N LEU A 198 -14.22 17.74 -10.46
CA LEU A 198 -13.44 17.54 -11.66
C LEU A 198 -14.29 16.85 -12.74
N ASP A 199 -14.19 17.37 -13.95
CA ASP A 199 -14.69 16.70 -15.14
C ASP A 199 -13.81 15.48 -15.46
N GLU A 200 -14.39 14.46 -16.10
CA GLU A 200 -13.71 13.19 -16.39
C GLU A 200 -12.38 13.36 -17.15
N PRO A 201 -12.27 14.21 -18.19
CA PRO A 201 -10.99 14.38 -18.89
C PRO A 201 -9.89 14.95 -17.99
N LEU A 202 -10.23 15.96 -17.19
CA LEU A 202 -9.28 16.61 -16.29
C LEU A 202 -8.90 15.70 -15.13
N LEU A 203 -9.83 14.89 -14.63
CA LEU A 203 -9.57 13.88 -13.62
C LEU A 203 -8.55 12.85 -14.12
N ARG A 204 -8.71 12.35 -15.34
CA ARG A 204 -7.76 11.40 -15.95
C ARG A 204 -6.37 11.99 -16.04
N GLU A 205 -6.26 13.20 -16.61
CA GLU A 205 -4.99 13.92 -16.71
C GLU A 205 -4.30 14.05 -15.33
N ARG A 206 -5.07 14.31 -14.27
CA ARG A 206 -4.51 14.46 -12.92
C ARG A 206 -4.03 13.16 -12.30
N ILE A 207 -4.69 12.03 -12.60
CA ILE A 207 -4.37 10.69 -12.08
C ILE A 207 -3.39 9.94 -13.00
N GLU A 208 -3.07 10.47 -14.18
CA GLU A 208 -2.03 9.90 -15.05
C GLU A 208 -0.73 9.66 -14.29
N GLY A 209 0.03 8.65 -14.73
CA GLY A 209 1.24 8.20 -14.05
C GLY A 209 1.02 6.95 -13.20
N PHE A 210 -0.20 6.69 -12.72
CA PHE A 210 -0.52 5.48 -11.94
C PHE A 210 -1.02 4.28 -12.76
N ASP A 211 -1.30 4.46 -14.05
CA ASP A 211 -1.88 3.45 -14.94
C ASP A 211 -0.94 2.29 -15.35
N PHE A 212 0.34 2.34 -14.97
CA PHE A 212 1.36 1.40 -15.46
C PHE A 212 1.26 -0.03 -14.90
N ILE A 213 0.45 -0.23 -13.85
CA ILE A 213 0.17 -1.55 -13.28
C ILE A 213 -1.31 -1.56 -12.88
N SER A 214 -2.21 -2.05 -13.75
CA SER A 214 -3.63 -2.39 -13.52
C SER A 214 -4.48 -1.57 -12.51
N ARG A 215 -5.59 -1.04 -13.03
CA ARG A 215 -6.76 -0.44 -12.36
C ARG A 215 -7.54 -1.41 -11.46
N GLY A 216 -6.87 -2.11 -10.56
CA GLY A 216 -7.48 -3.13 -9.71
C GLY A 216 -7.39 -2.77 -8.24
N ARG A 217 -8.55 -2.65 -7.60
CA ARG A 217 -8.77 -2.85 -6.17
C ARG A 217 -7.88 -4.00 -5.64
N PRO A 218 -7.48 -4.01 -4.35
CA PRO A 218 -6.73 -5.13 -3.74
C PRO A 218 -7.36 -6.53 -3.92
N GLU A 219 -8.62 -6.64 -4.35
CA GLU A 219 -9.24 -7.91 -4.75
C GLU A 219 -8.50 -8.63 -5.91
N GLY A 220 -7.76 -7.90 -6.76
CA GLY A 220 -6.89 -8.50 -7.79
C GLY A 220 -5.53 -8.99 -7.25
N MET A 221 -5.23 -8.71 -5.99
CA MET A 221 -4.02 -9.11 -5.28
C MET A 221 -4.35 -10.10 -4.15
N VAL A 222 -5.32 -11.00 -4.36
CA VAL A 222 -5.44 -12.19 -3.51
C VAL A 222 -4.11 -12.92 -3.58
N GLN A 223 -3.42 -12.89 -2.44
CA GLN A 223 -2.19 -13.48 -1.92
C GLN A 223 -1.57 -14.76 -2.54
N THR A 224 -1.90 -15.19 -3.76
CA THR A 224 -1.35 -16.42 -4.38
C THR A 224 -0.52 -16.21 -5.63
N ALA A 225 -0.31 -14.98 -6.13
CA ALA A 225 0.49 -14.77 -7.35
C ALA A 225 1.78 -13.94 -7.18
N ALA A 226 1.96 -13.18 -6.08
CA ALA A 226 3.12 -12.28 -5.92
C ALA A 226 4.24 -12.81 -5.01
N LEU A 227 4.00 -13.87 -4.24
CA LEU A 227 5.00 -14.48 -3.34
C LEU A 227 5.53 -15.85 -3.83
N ALA A 228 5.11 -16.31 -5.01
CA ALA A 228 5.59 -17.56 -5.59
C ALA A 228 5.70 -17.48 -7.12
N SER A 229 6.72 -16.80 -7.65
CA SER A 229 7.28 -17.19 -8.97
C SER A 229 8.57 -16.46 -9.39
N GLY A 230 8.95 -15.32 -8.80
CA GLY A 230 10.13 -14.60 -9.31
C GLY A 230 10.05 -14.29 -10.82
N ALA A 231 8.84 -14.11 -11.35
CA ALA A 231 8.64 -13.89 -12.77
C ALA A 231 8.72 -12.39 -13.10
N ALA A 232 9.74 -12.04 -13.88
CA ALA A 232 9.87 -10.72 -14.50
C ALA A 232 8.60 -10.36 -15.28
N VAL A 233 8.04 -9.18 -15.03
CA VAL A 233 6.94 -8.64 -15.83
C VAL A 233 7.50 -8.30 -17.21
N ALA A 234 6.95 -8.96 -18.23
CA ALA A 234 7.37 -8.81 -19.62
C ALA A 234 7.25 -7.35 -20.08
N ARG A 235 8.32 -6.83 -20.70
CA ARG A 235 8.32 -5.54 -21.38
C ARG A 235 7.33 -5.58 -22.54
N LEU A 236 6.37 -4.67 -22.55
CA LEU A 236 5.53 -4.41 -23.72
C LEU A 236 6.33 -3.52 -24.69
N SER A 237 6.88 -4.12 -25.76
CA SER A 237 7.21 -3.40 -26.98
C SER A 237 6.04 -3.50 -27.96
N GLY A 238 5.86 -2.45 -28.77
CA GLY A 238 4.65 -2.18 -29.54
C GLY A 238 4.19 -3.26 -30.52
N GLU A 239 2.89 -3.16 -30.76
CA GLU A 239 2.09 -3.62 -31.92
C GLU A 239 2.19 -5.08 -32.40
N HIS A 240 0.97 -5.63 -32.58
CA HIS A 240 0.59 -6.86 -33.25
C HIS A 240 0.50 -8.15 -32.41
N LEU A 241 -0.75 -8.53 -32.13
CA LEU A 241 -1.13 -9.91 -31.77
C LEU A 241 -0.78 -10.84 -32.92
N VAL A 242 0.16 -11.74 -32.71
CA VAL A 242 0.32 -12.95 -33.53
C VAL A 242 0.09 -14.14 -32.62
N THR A 243 -1.07 -14.79 -32.77
CA THR A 243 -1.32 -16.13 -32.21
C THR A 243 -0.45 -17.12 -32.97
N ALA A 244 0.65 -17.56 -32.36
CA ALA A 244 1.38 -18.74 -32.83
C ALA A 244 0.76 -19.99 -32.19
N GLY A 245 -0.02 -20.73 -32.99
CA GLY A 245 -0.46 -22.08 -32.66
C GLY A 245 0.70 -23.07 -32.70
N VAL A 246 0.60 -24.13 -31.88
CA VAL A 246 1.48 -25.32 -31.91
C VAL A 246 0.58 -26.57 -31.79
N PRO A 247 0.88 -27.66 -32.52
CA PRO A 247 -0.10 -28.58 -33.14
C PRO A 247 -0.40 -29.84 -32.27
N PRO A 248 -1.30 -30.76 -32.71
CA PRO A 248 -1.85 -31.79 -31.84
C PRO A 248 -1.01 -33.08 -31.81
N GLY A 249 -1.06 -33.75 -30.66
CA GLY A 249 -0.86 -35.19 -30.54
C GLY A 249 0.44 -35.61 -29.86
N THR A 250 0.36 -35.99 -28.58
CA THR A 250 0.95 -37.23 -28.06
C THR A 250 0.24 -37.64 -26.76
N GLU A 251 -0.36 -38.83 -26.76
CA GLU A 251 -0.99 -39.47 -25.61
C GLU A 251 0.03 -39.75 -24.48
N PRO A 252 -0.38 -39.79 -23.20
CA PRO A 252 0.34 -40.55 -22.19
C PRO A 252 -0.24 -41.96 -22.04
N SER A 253 0.67 -42.92 -22.18
CA SER A 253 0.47 -44.35 -21.98
C SER A 253 0.19 -44.73 -20.52
N LYS A 254 -0.54 -45.85 -20.41
CA LYS A 254 -1.01 -46.59 -19.23
C LYS A 254 0.12 -47.38 -18.52
N VAL A 255 0.22 -47.28 -17.19
CA VAL A 255 0.74 -48.32 -16.26
C VAL A 255 0.02 -48.11 -14.91
N ALA A 256 -1.06 -48.84 -14.61
CA ALA A 256 -1.13 -50.15 -13.95
C ALA A 256 -0.52 -50.20 -12.52
N ASN A 257 -1.39 -50.32 -11.52
CA ASN A 257 -1.19 -51.30 -10.44
C ASN A 257 -2.53 -51.76 -9.85
N VAL A 258 -2.56 -53.04 -9.47
CA VAL A 258 -3.70 -53.94 -9.25
C VAL A 258 -3.77 -54.34 -7.77
N GLY A 259 -5.00 -54.52 -7.24
CA GLY A 259 -5.38 -55.35 -6.08
C GLY A 259 -5.11 -54.72 -4.71
N THR A 260 -5.95 -54.85 -3.67
CA THR A 260 -6.79 -56.00 -3.29
C THR A 260 -7.94 -55.57 -2.34
N GLU A 261 -8.97 -56.43 -2.31
CA GLU A 261 -10.27 -56.44 -1.64
C GLU A 261 -10.41 -55.95 -0.18
N GLY A 262 -11.63 -55.50 0.17
CA GLY A 262 -12.10 -55.33 1.54
C GLY A 262 -13.55 -54.83 1.62
N ASP A 263 -14.46 -55.76 1.87
CA ASP A 263 -15.92 -55.69 2.06
C ASP A 263 -16.43 -54.67 3.13
N ALA A 264 -17.60 -54.05 2.90
CA ALA A 264 -18.67 -53.86 3.89
C ALA A 264 -19.79 -52.89 3.43
N THR A 265 -20.98 -53.46 3.30
CA THR A 265 -22.33 -52.87 3.26
C THR A 265 -22.59 -51.71 4.25
N GLY A 266 -23.24 -50.61 3.82
CA GLY A 266 -23.64 -49.52 4.73
C GLY A 266 -24.57 -48.46 4.14
N LYS A 267 -25.84 -48.52 4.54
CA LYS A 267 -27.02 -47.69 4.24
C LYS A 267 -26.93 -46.15 4.39
N LEU A 268 -27.84 -45.47 3.64
CA LEU A 268 -28.65 -44.26 3.95
C LEU A 268 -27.97 -42.88 4.03
N GLY A 269 -28.49 -41.90 3.27
CA GLY A 269 -28.27 -40.47 3.51
C GLY A 269 -28.63 -39.56 2.34
N GLN A 270 -29.88 -39.11 2.30
CA GLN A 270 -30.49 -38.19 1.32
C GLN A 270 -29.97 -36.73 1.48
N PRO A 271 -29.83 -35.92 0.41
CA PRO A 271 -29.39 -34.52 0.52
C PRO A 271 -30.55 -33.55 0.83
N PRO A 272 -30.40 -32.55 1.72
CA PRO A 272 -31.42 -31.53 1.93
C PRO A 272 -31.41 -30.44 0.85
N ALA A 273 -32.63 -30.03 0.51
CA ALA A 273 -33.02 -29.15 -0.60
C ALA A 273 -32.91 -27.65 -0.29
N ALA A 274 -32.92 -26.88 -1.38
CA ALA A 274 -32.83 -25.44 -1.48
C ALA A 274 -33.95 -24.65 -0.76
N ILE A 275 -33.58 -23.52 -0.16
CA ILE A 275 -34.48 -22.52 0.42
C ILE A 275 -34.81 -21.47 -0.65
N ARG A 276 -36.10 -21.32 -0.98
CA ARG A 276 -36.66 -20.16 -1.70
C ARG A 276 -37.25 -19.19 -0.68
N LEU A 277 -36.84 -17.92 -0.72
CA LEU A 277 -37.46 -16.83 0.03
C LEU A 277 -38.44 -16.07 -0.89
N THR A 278 -39.73 -16.20 -0.60
CA THR A 278 -40.79 -15.28 -1.05
C THR A 278 -41.25 -14.52 0.19
N GLY A 279 -41.01 -13.20 0.23
CA GLY A 279 -41.48 -12.33 1.31
C GLY A 279 -42.40 -11.25 0.76
N GLN A 280 -43.69 -11.37 1.06
CA GLN A 280 -44.71 -10.35 0.80
C GLN A 280 -44.62 -9.21 1.82
N LEU A 281 -44.83 -7.99 1.32
CA LEU A 281 -44.97 -6.76 2.10
C LEU A 281 -46.27 -6.77 2.92
N GLY A 282 -46.15 -6.45 4.22
CA GLY A 282 -47.26 -6.10 5.09
C GLY A 282 -47.10 -4.67 5.61
N LEU A 283 -47.92 -3.76 5.08
CA LEU A 283 -48.18 -2.43 5.64
C LEU A 283 -49.15 -2.60 6.82
N ASN A 284 -48.85 -1.99 7.96
CA ASN A 284 -49.80 -1.85 9.07
C ASN A 284 -49.92 -0.37 9.43
N LEU A 285 -51.09 0.19 9.12
CA LEU A 285 -51.58 1.49 9.55
C LEU A 285 -52.40 1.25 10.83
N GLY A 286 -52.07 1.95 11.91
CA GLY A 286 -52.91 2.04 13.10
C GLY A 286 -53.08 3.50 13.50
N GLN A 287 -54.31 4.00 13.40
CA GLN A 287 -54.81 5.16 14.16
C GLN A 287 -55.52 4.62 15.41
N ASP A 288 -55.22 5.21 16.57
CA ASP A 288 -56.13 6.04 17.38
C ASP A 288 -55.32 6.76 18.47
#